data_AF-A0A7R9TY79-F1
#
_entry.id   AF-A0A7R9TY79-F1
#
_cell.length_a   1.000
_cell.length_b   1.000
_cell.length_c   1.000
_cell.angle_alpha   90.00
_cell.angle_beta   90.00
_cell.angle_gamma   90.00
#
_symmetry.space_group_name_H-M   'P 1'
#
loop_
_entity.id
_entity.type
_entity.pdbx_description
1 polymer ?
#
loop_
_entity_poly.entity_id
_entity_poly.type
_entity_poly.pdbx_seq_one_letter_code
_entity_poly.pdbx_strand_id
1 'polypeptide(L)'
;KGSEAEVAAARARLLAAALGRGGAGGAVAPRAFHDALYAAMLRAGMRAELLNLDATLRGTGASAAFLDAFLLDAGGGAARLHAVARPLVATAEEASHLEALARLYAARGRPGDAAWVLHRLAFRAAGGGGDGNLTSAISLDERRALLSQALLHARSVSAGPIAGAYSGGASAAAASGADPAAAALEIEDKLEVLGFQLRLARELSADARAATVVGADALRVLREEPLPVSALYNDYAAPLGMHGVMLEILAFTRAGGGAHADDARELWDEALAEAYSAAAASAGAAASASA
;
A
#
# COMPACT_ATOMS: atom_id res chain seq x y z
N LYS A 1 27.55 16.24 -0.45
CA LYS A 1 26.90 17.53 -0.80
C LYS A 1 27.49 18.02 -2.12
N GLY A 2 27.16 17.34 -3.22
CA GLY A 2 27.51 17.82 -4.57
C GLY A 2 26.60 19.00 -4.91
N SER A 3 27.16 20.05 -5.49
CA SER A 3 26.42 21.29 -5.69
C SER A 3 25.24 21.05 -6.63
N GLU A 4 24.10 21.67 -6.35
CA GLU A 4 22.88 21.59 -7.15
C GLU A 4 23.14 21.91 -8.65
N ALA A 5 24.19 22.72 -8.90
CA ALA A 5 24.70 23.05 -10.22
C ALA A 5 25.39 21.87 -10.94
N GLU A 6 26.12 21.00 -10.25
CA GLU A 6 26.74 19.81 -10.84
C GLU A 6 25.70 18.76 -11.22
N VAL A 7 24.66 18.62 -10.38
CA VAL A 7 23.51 17.76 -10.69
C VAL A 7 22.74 18.33 -11.88
N ALA A 8 22.53 19.64 -11.95
CA ALA A 8 21.91 20.30 -13.10
C ALA A 8 22.74 20.18 -14.39
N ALA A 9 24.07 20.25 -14.30
CA ALA A 9 24.96 20.06 -15.45
C ALA A 9 25.00 18.60 -15.92
N ALA A 10 24.96 17.63 -15.00
CA ALA A 10 24.81 16.22 -15.33
C ALA A 10 23.45 15.93 -15.98
N ARG A 11 22.36 16.56 -15.47
CA ARG A 11 21.01 16.52 -16.06
C ARG A 11 21.00 17.02 -17.50
N ALA A 12 21.60 18.19 -17.76
CA ALA A 12 21.65 18.77 -19.10
C ALA A 12 22.44 17.92 -20.09
N ARG A 13 23.54 17.29 -19.64
CA ARG A 13 24.36 16.40 -20.47
C ARG A 13 23.66 15.08 -20.79
N LEU A 14 22.96 14.47 -19.82
CA LEU A 14 22.19 13.25 -20.04
C LEU A 14 20.99 13.47 -20.96
N LEU A 15 20.25 14.57 -20.79
CA LEU A 15 19.14 14.94 -21.67
C LEU A 15 19.62 15.28 -23.09
N ALA A 16 20.74 16.00 -23.23
CA ALA A 16 21.34 16.28 -24.53
C ALA A 16 21.85 15.00 -25.24
N ALA A 17 22.38 14.04 -24.49
CA ALA A 17 22.80 12.75 -25.04
C ALA A 17 21.61 11.86 -25.46
N ALA A 18 20.49 11.91 -24.71
CA ALA A 18 19.27 11.19 -25.06
C ALA A 18 18.54 11.79 -26.28
N LEU A 19 18.63 13.10 -26.48
CA LEU A 19 17.98 13.82 -27.57
C LEU A 19 18.88 14.03 -28.81
N GLY A 20 20.20 13.81 -28.69
CA GLY A 20 21.21 14.26 -29.65
C GLY A 20 21.91 13.16 -30.45
N ARG A 21 21.22 12.53 -31.40
CA ARG A 21 21.78 12.15 -32.73
C ARG A 21 20.67 11.78 -33.71
N GLY A 22 19.86 12.78 -34.06
CA GLY A 22 19.06 12.76 -35.29
C GLY A 22 19.97 12.91 -36.50
N GLY A 23 20.64 11.82 -36.89
CA GLY A 23 21.39 11.72 -38.13
C GLY A 23 20.95 10.46 -38.85
N ALA A 24 20.06 10.63 -39.82
CA ALA A 24 19.68 9.70 -40.89
C ALA A 24 19.55 8.21 -40.52
N GLY A 25 18.29 7.75 -40.38
CA GLY A 25 17.92 6.34 -40.28
C GLY A 25 17.49 5.97 -38.87
N GLY A 26 16.26 5.45 -38.74
CA GLY A 26 15.63 5.07 -37.47
C GLY A 26 16.37 3.97 -36.71
N ALA A 27 17.46 4.31 -36.05
CA ALA A 27 18.13 3.46 -35.09
C ALA A 27 17.63 3.82 -33.69
N VAL A 28 16.65 3.08 -33.22
CA VAL A 28 16.29 3.01 -31.80
C VAL A 28 17.59 2.82 -31.01
N ALA A 29 17.89 3.72 -30.06
CA ALA A 29 19.08 3.57 -29.23
C ALA A 29 19.07 2.16 -28.58
N PRO A 30 20.22 1.47 -28.51
CA PRO A 30 20.25 0.09 -28.05
C PRO A 30 19.67 0.01 -26.64
N ARG A 31 18.86 -1.03 -26.36
CA ARG A 31 18.18 -1.25 -25.07
C ARG A 31 19.09 -1.03 -23.85
N ALA A 32 20.36 -1.44 -23.97
CA ALA A 32 21.38 -1.25 -22.94
C ALA A 32 21.63 0.23 -22.55
N PHE A 33 21.50 1.17 -23.50
CA PHE A 33 21.60 2.61 -23.22
C PHE A 33 20.41 3.09 -22.38
N HIS A 34 19.19 2.68 -22.74
CA HIS A 34 17.99 3.02 -21.98
C HIS A 34 18.04 2.41 -20.56
N ASP A 35 18.46 1.16 -20.44
CA ASP A 35 18.60 0.49 -19.14
C ASP A 35 19.65 1.21 -18.26
N ALA A 36 20.79 1.61 -18.83
CA ALA A 36 21.81 2.37 -18.11
C ALA A 36 21.33 3.77 -17.70
N LEU A 37 20.58 4.45 -18.57
CA LEU A 37 19.98 5.76 -18.30
C LEU A 37 18.95 5.67 -17.17
N TYR A 38 17.99 4.74 -17.26
CA TYR A 38 16.95 4.57 -16.25
C TYR A 38 17.55 4.18 -14.90
N ALA A 39 18.54 3.27 -14.88
CA ALA A 39 19.27 2.92 -13.67
C ALA A 39 19.99 4.14 -13.07
N ALA A 40 20.63 4.98 -13.88
CA ALA A 40 21.28 6.20 -13.41
C ALA A 40 20.28 7.22 -12.84
N MET A 41 19.13 7.41 -13.49
CA MET A 41 18.08 8.32 -13.02
C MET A 41 17.46 7.85 -11.70
N LEU A 42 17.26 6.54 -11.51
CA LEU A 42 16.70 5.97 -10.27
C LEU A 42 17.68 6.08 -9.10
N ARG A 43 18.97 5.78 -9.32
CA ARG A 43 20.02 5.99 -8.31
C ARG A 43 20.16 7.47 -7.91
N ALA A 44 19.95 8.38 -8.86
CA ALA A 44 19.94 9.82 -8.61
C ALA A 44 18.62 10.33 -7.99
N GLY A 45 17.63 9.46 -7.75
CA GLY A 45 16.33 9.83 -7.17
C GLY A 45 15.41 10.61 -8.13
N MET A 46 15.72 10.68 -9.42
CA MET A 46 15.02 11.49 -10.43
C MET A 46 13.74 10.79 -10.95
N ARG A 47 12.92 10.26 -10.04
CA ARG A 47 11.71 9.49 -10.36
C ARG A 47 10.65 10.32 -11.09
N ALA A 48 10.50 11.59 -10.72
CA ALA A 48 9.55 12.50 -11.39
C ALA A 48 10.01 12.85 -12.82
N GLU A 49 11.31 13.06 -13.01
CA GLU A 49 11.88 13.33 -14.33
C GLU A 49 11.80 12.11 -15.25
N LEU A 50 11.90 10.89 -14.69
CA LEU A 50 11.70 9.65 -15.43
C LEU A 50 10.27 9.54 -15.99
N LEU A 51 9.26 9.95 -15.22
CA LEU A 51 7.87 10.01 -15.68
C LEU A 51 7.64 11.09 -16.73
N ASN A 52 8.30 12.24 -16.60
CA ASN A 52 8.25 13.31 -17.60
C ASN A 52 8.94 12.88 -18.90
N LEU A 53 10.07 12.17 -18.79
CA LEU A 53 10.77 11.58 -19.92
C LEU A 53 9.85 10.60 -20.64
N ASP A 54 9.17 9.71 -19.92
CA ASP A 54 8.16 8.82 -20.51
C ASP A 54 7.04 9.58 -21.23
N ALA A 55 6.50 10.63 -20.63
CA ALA A 55 5.47 11.45 -21.25
C ALA A 55 5.97 12.11 -22.54
N THR A 56 7.22 12.61 -22.56
CA THR A 56 7.83 13.21 -23.75
C THR A 56 8.10 12.17 -24.84
N LEU A 57 8.55 10.97 -24.46
CA LEU A 57 8.82 9.86 -25.38
C LEU A 57 7.53 9.26 -25.97
N ARG A 58 6.42 9.28 -25.22
CA ARG A 58 5.08 8.97 -25.73
C ARG A 58 4.66 9.94 -26.83
N GLY A 59 4.92 11.23 -26.66
CA GLY A 59 4.61 12.27 -27.65
C GLY A 59 5.41 12.12 -28.95
N THR A 60 6.60 11.53 -28.90
CA THR A 60 7.50 11.34 -30.05
C THR A 60 7.39 9.96 -30.71
N GLY A 61 6.54 9.06 -30.18
CA GLY A 61 6.37 7.69 -30.69
C GLY A 61 7.58 6.77 -30.44
N ALA A 62 8.63 7.25 -29.77
CA ALA A 62 9.87 6.53 -29.54
C ALA A 62 9.86 5.88 -28.13
N SER A 63 9.38 4.64 -28.10
CA SER A 63 9.57 3.65 -27.03
C SER A 63 9.19 4.03 -25.58
N ALA A 64 7.88 4.05 -25.33
CA ALA A 64 7.33 3.83 -24.00
C ALA A 64 7.52 2.38 -23.49
N ALA A 65 7.88 1.43 -24.36
CA ALA A 65 7.95 0.00 -24.03
C ALA A 65 9.18 -0.37 -23.19
N PHE A 66 10.32 0.33 -23.34
CA PHE A 66 11.55 -0.04 -22.63
C PHE A 66 11.49 0.26 -21.13
N LEU A 67 10.79 1.32 -20.72
CA LEU A 67 10.71 1.71 -19.31
C LEU A 67 9.89 0.70 -18.49
N ASP A 68 8.76 0.22 -19.02
CA ASP A 68 7.97 -0.84 -18.36
C ASP A 68 8.80 -2.11 -18.19
N ALA A 69 9.47 -2.55 -19.28
CA ALA A 69 10.30 -3.75 -19.25
C ALA A 69 11.46 -3.62 -18.26
N PHE A 70 12.11 -2.45 -18.20
CA PHE A 70 13.19 -2.17 -17.26
C PHE A 70 12.70 -2.18 -15.80
N LEU A 71 11.60 -1.47 -15.49
CA LEU A 71 11.07 -1.40 -14.13
C LEU A 71 10.51 -2.75 -13.66
N LEU A 72 9.92 -3.53 -14.57
CA LEU A 72 9.50 -4.90 -14.28
C LEU A 72 10.71 -5.78 -13.97
N ASP A 73 11.76 -5.75 -14.78
CA ASP A 73 12.98 -6.54 -14.57
C ASP A 73 13.71 -6.14 -13.27
N ALA A 74 13.90 -4.82 -13.08
CA ALA A 74 14.52 -4.25 -11.88
C ALA A 74 13.67 -4.39 -10.60
N GLY A 75 12.37 -4.68 -10.75
CA GLY A 75 11.45 -5.03 -9.66
C GLY A 75 11.37 -6.53 -9.38
N GLY A 76 12.23 -7.34 -10.01
CA GLY A 76 12.26 -8.79 -9.84
C GLY A 76 11.46 -9.60 -10.86
N GLY A 77 10.93 -8.96 -11.89
CA GLY A 77 10.24 -9.58 -13.02
C GLY A 77 8.71 -9.64 -12.87
N ALA A 78 8.02 -9.57 -14.01
CA ALA A 78 6.55 -9.63 -14.08
C ALA A 78 5.97 -10.91 -13.47
N ALA A 79 6.67 -12.04 -13.60
CA ALA A 79 6.22 -13.32 -13.03
C ALA A 79 6.10 -13.28 -11.50
N ARG A 80 7.00 -12.58 -10.80
CA ARG A 80 6.95 -12.42 -9.33
C ARG A 80 5.79 -11.54 -8.89
N LEU A 81 5.50 -10.50 -9.67
CA LEU A 81 4.34 -9.67 -9.44
C LEU A 81 3.07 -10.50 -9.60
N HIS A 82 2.92 -11.22 -10.72
CA HIS A 82 1.66 -11.90 -11.10
C HIS A 82 1.43 -13.23 -10.38
N ALA A 83 2.40 -13.72 -9.62
CA ALA A 83 2.26 -14.91 -8.78
C ALA A 83 1.41 -14.64 -7.52
N VAL A 84 0.08 -14.61 -7.67
CA VAL A 84 -0.89 -14.37 -6.59
C VAL A 84 -0.66 -15.31 -5.39
N ALA A 85 -0.31 -16.57 -5.65
CA ALA A 85 -0.13 -17.62 -4.63
C ALA A 85 1.14 -17.48 -3.77
N ARG A 86 2.06 -16.56 -4.08
CA ARG A 86 3.30 -16.39 -3.32
C ARG A 86 3.45 -14.95 -2.83
N PRO A 87 3.93 -14.73 -1.58
CA PRO A 87 4.27 -13.40 -1.11
C PRO A 87 5.38 -12.83 -2.00
N LEU A 88 5.25 -11.56 -2.37
CA LEU A 88 6.28 -10.86 -3.11
C LEU A 88 7.47 -10.68 -2.17
N VAL A 89 8.54 -11.45 -2.32
CA VAL A 89 9.80 -11.13 -1.62
C VAL A 89 10.43 -9.98 -2.38
N ALA A 90 10.77 -8.85 -1.76
CA ALA A 90 11.44 -7.76 -2.47
C ALA A 90 12.41 -6.98 -1.58
N THR A 91 13.55 -6.56 -2.14
CA THR A 91 14.47 -5.63 -1.49
C THR A 91 13.89 -4.21 -1.48
N ALA A 92 14.44 -3.31 -0.66
CA ALA A 92 14.01 -1.90 -0.64
C ALA A 92 14.20 -1.21 -2.01
N GLU A 93 15.25 -1.58 -2.75
CA GLU A 93 15.51 -1.06 -4.09
C GLU A 93 14.48 -1.59 -5.11
N GLU A 94 14.22 -2.90 -5.11
CA GLU A 94 13.17 -3.51 -5.95
C GLU A 94 11.79 -2.91 -5.64
N ALA A 95 11.45 -2.71 -4.36
CA ALA A 95 10.19 -2.08 -3.96
C ALA A 95 10.06 -0.65 -4.51
N SER A 96 11.14 0.12 -4.50
CA SER A 96 11.13 1.48 -5.04
C SER A 96 10.97 1.52 -6.57
N HIS A 97 11.50 0.53 -7.29
CA HIS A 97 11.27 0.38 -8.72
C HIS A 97 9.81 0.04 -9.03
N LEU A 98 9.19 -0.82 -8.22
CA LEU A 98 7.79 -1.17 -8.34
C LEU A 98 6.85 0.00 -8.00
N GLU A 99 7.22 0.86 -7.04
CA GLU A 99 6.47 2.10 -6.80
C GLU A 99 6.54 3.05 -7.99
N ALA A 100 7.72 3.18 -8.63
CA ALA A 100 7.87 3.95 -9.86
C ALA A 100 7.03 3.36 -11.00
N LEU A 101 6.96 2.03 -11.10
CA LEU A 101 6.10 1.32 -12.05
C LEU A 101 4.62 1.61 -11.80
N ALA A 102 4.15 1.59 -10.55
CA ALA A 102 2.77 1.92 -10.23
C ALA A 102 2.40 3.36 -10.64
N ARG A 103 3.29 4.33 -10.40
CA ARG A 103 3.11 5.71 -10.85
C ARG A 103 3.10 5.83 -12.37
N LEU A 104 3.93 5.05 -13.06
CA LEU A 104 3.97 4.98 -14.51
C LEU A 104 2.66 4.44 -15.08
N TYR A 105 2.12 3.35 -14.51
CA TYR A 105 0.82 2.79 -14.91
C TYR A 105 -0.33 3.77 -14.67
N ALA A 106 -0.34 4.48 -13.54
CA ALA A 106 -1.31 5.53 -13.30
C ALA A 106 -1.23 6.65 -14.36
N ALA A 107 -0.02 7.13 -14.68
CA ALA A 107 0.22 8.16 -15.69
C ALA A 107 -0.07 7.72 -17.14
N ARG A 108 -0.17 6.41 -17.38
CA ARG A 108 -0.50 5.81 -18.68
C ARG A 108 -1.98 5.46 -18.83
N GLY A 109 -2.82 5.83 -17.86
CA GLY A 109 -4.25 5.51 -17.91
C GLY A 109 -4.56 4.03 -17.63
N ARG A 110 -3.65 3.32 -16.93
CA ARG A 110 -3.85 1.95 -16.46
C ARG A 110 -3.95 1.89 -14.92
N PRO A 111 -4.97 2.52 -14.31
CA PRO A 111 -5.06 2.59 -12.85
C PRO A 111 -5.32 1.24 -12.17
N GLY A 112 -5.92 0.26 -12.86
CA GLY A 112 -6.09 -1.10 -12.32
C GLY A 112 -4.75 -1.81 -12.09
N ASP A 113 -3.82 -1.71 -13.03
CA ASP A 113 -2.48 -2.28 -12.88
C ASP A 113 -1.66 -1.57 -11.81
N ALA A 114 -1.82 -0.24 -11.69
CA ALA A 114 -1.20 0.55 -10.64
C ALA A 114 -1.68 0.12 -9.24
N ALA A 115 -3.00 -0.03 -9.08
CA ALA A 115 -3.61 -0.49 -7.83
C ALA A 115 -3.09 -1.88 -7.43
N TRP A 116 -2.99 -2.78 -8.41
CA TRP A 116 -2.55 -4.14 -8.16
C TRP A 116 -1.06 -4.23 -7.78
N VAL A 117 -0.17 -3.45 -8.43
CA VAL A 117 1.25 -3.39 -8.03
C VAL A 117 1.40 -2.85 -6.60
N LEU A 118 0.66 -1.80 -6.24
CA LEU A 118 0.67 -1.24 -4.88
C LEU A 118 0.13 -2.22 -3.84
N HIS A 119 -0.93 -2.96 -4.18
CA HIS A 119 -1.47 -4.00 -3.32
C HIS A 119 -0.42 -5.11 -3.08
N ARG A 120 0.27 -5.58 -4.12
CA ARG A 120 1.36 -6.56 -3.97
C ARG A 120 2.53 -6.02 -3.15
N LEU A 121 2.85 -4.73 -3.29
CA LEU A 121 3.85 -4.05 -2.47
C LEU A 121 3.47 -3.93 -1.01
N ALA A 122 2.20 -3.74 -0.67
CA ALA A 122 1.75 -3.68 0.72
C ALA A 122 1.88 -5.03 1.45
N PHE A 123 1.90 -6.15 0.70
CA PHE A 123 2.04 -7.51 1.24
C PHE A 123 3.37 -8.17 0.86
N ARG A 124 4.40 -7.37 0.51
CA ARG A 124 5.73 -7.94 0.26
C ARG A 124 6.34 -8.49 1.55
N ALA A 125 7.04 -9.60 1.45
CA ALA A 125 7.96 -10.07 2.47
C ALA A 125 9.33 -9.38 2.27
N ALA A 126 10.01 -9.08 3.37
CA ALA A 126 11.36 -8.53 3.31
C ALA A 126 12.28 -9.49 2.52
N GLY A 127 12.87 -9.01 1.43
CA GLY A 127 13.93 -9.72 0.73
C GLY A 127 15.13 -9.87 1.64
N GLY A 128 15.39 -11.10 2.10
CA GLY A 128 16.54 -11.43 2.94
C GLY A 128 17.86 -11.12 2.24
N GLY A 129 18.39 -9.92 2.45
CA GLY A 129 19.83 -9.72 2.45
C GLY A 129 20.37 -10.40 3.70
N GLY A 130 21.41 -11.22 3.58
CA GLY A 130 21.95 -12.08 4.65
C GLY A 130 22.49 -11.38 5.91
N ASP A 131 22.22 -10.09 6.08
CA ASP A 131 22.43 -9.39 7.33
C ASP A 131 21.08 -9.40 8.06
N GLY A 132 21.03 -9.99 9.26
CA GLY A 132 19.83 -10.16 10.10
C GLY A 132 19.17 -8.86 10.58
N ASN A 133 19.09 -7.86 9.71
CA ASN A 133 18.48 -6.58 9.96
C ASN A 133 16.99 -6.64 9.54
N LEU A 134 16.13 -6.78 10.54
CA LEU A 134 14.67 -6.69 10.45
C LEU A 134 14.16 -5.33 9.91
N THR A 135 15.03 -4.37 9.60
CA THR A 135 14.68 -3.03 9.07
C THR A 135 14.04 -3.03 7.68
N SER A 136 14.01 -4.17 6.99
CA SER A 136 13.32 -4.32 5.70
C SER A 136 11.86 -4.75 5.87
N ALA A 137 11.39 -4.97 7.11
CA ALA A 137 9.99 -5.25 7.40
C ALA A 137 9.16 -3.98 7.18
N ILE A 138 8.11 -4.08 6.36
CA ILE A 138 7.19 -2.97 6.11
C ILE A 138 6.36 -2.71 7.36
N SER A 139 6.41 -1.48 7.87
CA SER A 139 5.53 -1.05 8.95
C SER A 139 4.06 -1.08 8.55
N LEU A 140 3.15 -1.30 9.50
CA LEU A 140 1.71 -1.24 9.19
C LEU A 140 1.27 0.11 8.63
N ASP A 141 1.89 1.22 9.07
CA ASP A 141 1.59 2.55 8.55
C ASP A 141 1.98 2.68 7.07
N GLU A 142 3.13 2.14 6.66
CA GLU A 142 3.53 2.09 5.25
C GLU A 142 2.60 1.18 4.44
N ARG A 143 2.18 0.02 4.98
CA ARG A 143 1.17 -0.85 4.32
C ARG A 143 -0.15 -0.12 4.11
N ARG A 144 -0.64 0.58 5.13
CA ARG A 144 -1.87 1.38 5.07
C ARG A 144 -1.75 2.51 4.04
N ALA A 145 -0.61 3.19 3.98
CA ALA A 145 -0.36 4.24 2.98
C ALA A 145 -0.42 3.66 1.55
N LEU A 146 0.27 2.55 1.30
CA LEU A 146 0.26 1.87 0.00
C LEU A 146 -1.15 1.39 -0.41
N LEU A 147 -1.90 0.80 0.53
CA LEU A 147 -3.27 0.35 0.27
C LEU A 147 -4.23 1.53 0.03
N SER A 148 -4.08 2.64 0.74
CA SER A 148 -4.89 3.84 0.50
C SER A 148 -4.65 4.41 -0.91
N GLN A 149 -3.39 4.39 -1.37
CA GLN A 149 -3.05 4.79 -2.74
C GLN A 149 -3.59 3.80 -3.76
N ALA A 150 -3.50 2.49 -3.48
CA ALA A 150 -4.07 1.45 -4.32
C ALA A 150 -5.59 1.64 -4.48
N LEU A 151 -6.30 1.96 -3.40
CA LEU A 151 -7.74 2.19 -3.40
C LEU A 151 -8.14 3.38 -4.26
N LEU A 152 -7.39 4.49 -4.19
CA LEU A 152 -7.62 5.66 -5.04
C LEU A 152 -7.53 5.30 -6.52
N HIS A 153 -6.53 4.50 -6.90
CA HIS A 153 -6.38 4.03 -8.27
C HIS A 153 -7.50 3.05 -8.65
N ALA A 154 -7.86 2.08 -7.80
CA ALA A 154 -8.96 1.15 -8.07
C ALA A 154 -10.31 1.87 -8.27
N ARG A 155 -10.63 2.85 -7.41
CA ARG A 155 -11.85 3.67 -7.54
C ARG A 155 -11.84 4.57 -8.76
N SER A 156 -10.68 5.07 -9.19
CA SER A 156 -10.58 5.88 -10.41
C SER A 156 -10.96 5.10 -11.69
N VAL A 157 -10.83 3.76 -11.67
CA VAL A 157 -11.33 2.89 -12.75
C VAL A 157 -12.86 2.81 -12.71
N SER A 158 -13.45 2.75 -11.52
CA SER A 158 -14.91 2.63 -11.30
C SER A 158 -15.66 3.94 -11.52
N ALA A 159 -15.04 5.10 -11.27
CA ALA A 159 -15.64 6.43 -11.37
C ALA A 159 -15.48 7.12 -12.73
N GLY A 160 -14.92 6.44 -13.73
CA GLY A 160 -14.74 6.99 -15.08
C GLY A 160 -16.06 7.45 -15.70
N PRO A 161 -16.17 8.70 -16.19
CA PRO A 161 -17.42 9.22 -16.71
C PRO A 161 -17.77 8.47 -18.01
N ILE A 162 -18.96 7.84 -18.04
CA ILE A 162 -19.59 7.23 -19.23
C ILE A 162 -19.04 5.84 -19.67
N ALA A 163 -18.58 4.99 -18.75
CA ALA A 163 -18.13 3.62 -19.09
C ALA A 163 -19.21 2.52 -18.92
N GLY A 164 -20.49 2.89 -18.71
CA GLY A 164 -21.58 1.92 -18.56
C GLY A 164 -22.34 1.56 -19.85
N ALA A 165 -22.09 2.23 -20.99
CA ALA A 165 -22.96 2.07 -22.15
C ALA A 165 -22.25 1.90 -23.51
N TYR A 166 -20.99 2.30 -23.70
CA TYR A 166 -20.35 2.24 -25.03
C TYR A 166 -18.84 1.99 -24.96
N SER A 167 -18.41 0.78 -24.61
CA SER A 167 -17.09 0.31 -25.06
C SER A 167 -17.04 -1.21 -25.17
N GLY A 168 -17.50 -1.72 -26.32
CA GLY A 168 -17.08 -3.02 -26.85
C GLY A 168 -15.61 -3.01 -27.29
N GLY A 169 -14.72 -2.55 -26.39
CA GLY A 169 -13.28 -2.50 -26.59
C GLY A 169 -12.61 -3.41 -25.57
N ALA A 170 -12.69 -4.71 -25.79
CA ALA A 170 -11.88 -5.70 -25.09
C ALA A 170 -10.40 -5.39 -25.35
N SER A 171 -9.73 -4.66 -24.46
CA SER A 171 -8.29 -4.45 -24.53
C SER A 171 -7.73 -4.04 -23.17
N ALA A 172 -6.71 -4.77 -22.73
CA ALA A 172 -5.89 -4.61 -21.53
C ALA A 172 -6.40 -5.10 -20.16
N ALA A 173 -7.71 -5.19 -19.89
CA ALA A 173 -8.20 -5.74 -18.60
C ALA A 173 -8.07 -7.28 -18.50
N ALA A 174 -7.97 -7.98 -19.63
CA ALA A 174 -7.91 -9.44 -19.68
C ALA A 174 -6.52 -10.03 -19.32
N ALA A 175 -5.48 -9.19 -19.21
CA ALA A 175 -4.13 -9.65 -18.85
C ALA A 175 -3.85 -9.57 -17.33
N SER A 176 -4.62 -8.78 -16.58
CA SER A 176 -4.45 -8.58 -15.13
C SER A 176 -5.45 -9.36 -14.26
N GLY A 177 -6.43 -10.04 -14.86
CA GLY A 177 -7.29 -11.05 -14.21
C GLY A 177 -8.17 -10.58 -13.04
N ALA A 178 -8.06 -9.33 -12.60
CA ALA A 178 -8.79 -8.79 -11.46
C ALA A 178 -9.79 -7.74 -11.94
N ASP A 179 -11.07 -7.97 -11.65
CA ASP A 179 -12.09 -6.94 -11.73
C ASP A 179 -11.68 -5.77 -10.80
N PRO A 180 -11.48 -4.55 -11.32
CA PRO A 180 -11.06 -3.40 -10.52
C PRO A 180 -12.03 -3.09 -9.38
N ALA A 181 -13.32 -3.42 -9.52
CA ALA A 181 -14.32 -3.24 -8.48
C ALA A 181 -14.15 -4.28 -7.35
N ALA A 182 -13.91 -5.55 -7.71
CA ALA A 182 -13.62 -6.59 -6.73
C ALA A 182 -12.30 -6.32 -5.98
N ALA A 183 -11.27 -5.83 -6.68
CA ALA A 183 -10.01 -5.42 -6.07
C ALA A 183 -10.19 -4.23 -5.12
N ALA A 184 -11.08 -3.27 -5.43
CA ALA A 184 -11.37 -2.15 -4.55
C ALA A 184 -12.01 -2.62 -3.23
N LEU A 185 -12.99 -3.54 -3.29
CA LEU A 185 -13.61 -4.13 -2.11
C LEU A 185 -12.59 -4.88 -1.25
N GLU A 186 -11.75 -5.72 -1.86
CA GLU A 186 -10.70 -6.45 -1.15
C GLU A 186 -9.71 -5.50 -0.43
N ILE A 187 -9.36 -4.38 -1.07
CA ILE A 187 -8.48 -3.36 -0.47
C ILE A 187 -9.18 -2.62 0.68
N GLU A 188 -10.48 -2.32 0.55
CA GLU A 188 -11.29 -1.69 1.60
C GLU A 188 -11.35 -2.58 2.84
N ASP A 189 -11.69 -3.85 2.67
CA ASP A 189 -11.73 -4.83 3.75
C ASP A 189 -10.39 -4.90 4.49
N LYS A 190 -9.28 -4.96 3.75
CA LYS A 190 -7.93 -5.00 4.31
C LYS A 190 -7.56 -3.72 5.06
N LEU A 191 -7.97 -2.55 4.56
CA LEU A 191 -7.75 -1.28 5.24
C LEU A 191 -8.53 -1.19 6.56
N GLU A 192 -9.74 -1.76 6.59
CA GLU A 192 -10.56 -1.80 7.80
C GLU A 192 -9.93 -2.69 8.87
N VAL A 193 -9.48 -3.90 8.50
CA VAL A 193 -8.75 -4.82 9.39
C VAL A 193 -7.46 -4.19 9.94
N LEU A 194 -6.67 -3.54 9.08
CA LEU A 194 -5.49 -2.79 9.52
C LEU A 194 -5.86 -1.62 10.46
N GLY A 195 -7.03 -1.01 10.26
CA GLY A 195 -7.59 0.01 11.14
C GLY A 195 -7.90 -0.52 12.54
N PHE A 196 -8.47 -1.72 12.65
CA PHE A 196 -8.65 -2.40 13.94
C PHE A 196 -7.30 -2.65 14.62
N GLN A 197 -6.35 -3.23 13.89
CA GLN A 197 -5.03 -3.57 14.40
C GLN A 197 -4.23 -2.35 14.89
N LEU A 198 -4.24 -1.24 14.14
CA LEU A 198 -3.57 0.00 14.55
C LEU A 198 -4.20 0.62 15.79
N ARG A 199 -5.52 0.49 15.99
CA ARG A 199 -6.18 0.96 17.21
C ARG A 199 -5.82 0.10 18.41
N LEU A 200 -5.86 -1.23 18.27
CA LEU A 200 -5.40 -2.17 19.30
C LEU A 200 -3.94 -1.88 19.70
N ALA A 201 -3.06 -1.63 18.74
CA ALA A 201 -1.66 -1.29 19.01
C ALA A 201 -1.48 0.05 19.76
N ARG A 202 -2.37 1.02 19.52
CA ARG A 202 -2.35 2.32 20.23
C ARG A 202 -2.81 2.17 21.67
N GLU A 203 -3.93 1.50 21.90
CA GLU A 203 -4.46 1.27 23.25
C GLU A 203 -3.49 0.44 24.09
N LEU A 204 -2.92 -0.63 23.50
CA LEU A 204 -1.88 -1.42 24.17
C LEU A 204 -0.64 -0.60 24.53
N SER A 205 -0.32 0.44 23.75
CA SER A 205 0.79 1.35 24.07
C SER A 205 0.45 2.40 25.12
N ALA A 206 -0.84 2.72 25.28
CA ALA A 206 -1.33 3.72 26.23
C ALA A 206 -1.55 3.10 27.63
N ASP A 207 -1.99 1.84 27.69
CA ASP A 207 -2.22 1.13 28.94
C ASP A 207 -1.12 0.08 29.23
N ALA A 208 -0.24 0.40 30.18
CA ALA A 208 0.79 -0.52 30.63
C ALA A 208 0.23 -1.82 31.25
N ARG A 209 -1.02 -1.82 31.75
CA ARG A 209 -1.69 -3.01 32.29
C ARG A 209 -2.18 -3.93 31.17
N ALA A 210 -2.67 -3.36 30.06
CA ALA A 210 -3.00 -4.11 28.85
C ALA A 210 -1.82 -4.96 28.36
N ALA A 211 -0.58 -4.42 28.42
CA ALA A 211 0.63 -5.16 28.04
C ALA A 211 0.91 -6.37 28.94
N THR A 212 0.47 -6.36 30.20
CA THR A 212 0.60 -7.53 31.10
C THR A 212 -0.43 -8.61 30.81
N VAL A 213 -1.61 -8.24 30.30
CA VAL A 213 -2.70 -9.18 29.98
C VAL A 213 -2.41 -9.96 28.70
N VAL A 214 -1.92 -9.27 27.67
CA VAL A 214 -1.71 -9.86 26.33
C VAL A 214 -0.26 -10.34 26.11
N GLY A 215 0.68 -9.86 26.93
CA GLY A 215 2.08 -10.26 26.91
C GLY A 215 3.03 -9.23 26.27
N ALA A 216 4.31 -9.30 26.65
CA ALA A 216 5.31 -8.28 26.30
C ALA A 216 5.60 -8.16 24.79
N ASP A 217 5.40 -9.23 24.01
CA ASP A 217 5.60 -9.24 22.55
C ASP A 217 4.36 -8.78 21.75
N ALA A 218 3.19 -8.64 22.39
CA ALA A 218 1.93 -8.35 21.73
C ALA A 218 1.98 -7.06 20.89
N LEU A 219 2.63 -6.01 21.41
CA LEU A 219 2.78 -4.74 20.70
C LEU A 219 3.66 -4.86 19.45
N ARG A 220 4.67 -5.73 19.49
CA ARG A 220 5.55 -5.98 18.35
C ARG A 220 4.79 -6.73 17.25
N VAL A 221 4.09 -7.80 17.62
CA VAL A 221 3.25 -8.59 16.70
C VAL A 221 2.18 -7.70 16.04
N LEU A 222 1.48 -6.89 16.84
CA LEU A 222 0.46 -5.97 16.33
C LEU A 222 1.03 -4.87 15.42
N ARG A 223 2.34 -4.61 15.38
CA ARG A 223 2.95 -3.54 14.56
C ARG A 223 3.68 -4.04 13.31
N GLU A 224 3.88 -5.35 13.17
CA GLU A 224 4.71 -5.93 12.11
C GLU A 224 3.88 -6.64 11.03
N GLU A 225 2.98 -7.55 11.44
CA GLU A 225 2.30 -8.44 10.51
C GLU A 225 0.77 -8.32 10.60
N PRO A 226 0.05 -8.22 9.47
CA PRO A 226 -1.41 -8.18 9.48
C PRO A 226 -1.97 -9.49 10.05
N LEU A 227 -2.74 -9.38 11.13
CA LEU A 227 -3.35 -10.53 11.79
C LEU A 227 -4.74 -10.83 11.21
N PRO A 228 -5.17 -12.10 11.22
CA PRO A 228 -6.53 -12.45 10.86
C PRO A 228 -7.52 -11.83 11.86
N VAL A 229 -8.72 -11.48 11.38
CA VAL A 229 -9.77 -10.82 12.17
C VAL A 229 -10.15 -11.61 13.43
N SER A 230 -10.14 -12.95 13.34
CA SER A 230 -10.40 -13.81 14.50
C SER A 230 -9.34 -13.70 15.58
N ALA A 231 -8.06 -13.55 15.23
CA ALA A 231 -6.98 -13.33 16.19
C ALA A 231 -7.09 -11.94 16.81
N LEU A 232 -7.39 -10.90 16.00
CA LEU A 232 -7.64 -9.55 16.52
C LEU A 232 -8.78 -9.52 17.54
N TYR A 233 -9.83 -10.31 17.33
CA TYR A 233 -10.95 -10.42 18.27
C TYR A 233 -10.58 -11.22 19.53
N ASN A 234 -10.15 -12.48 19.37
CA ASN A 234 -10.00 -13.42 20.49
C ASN A 234 -8.75 -13.16 21.34
N ASP A 235 -7.64 -12.77 20.70
CA ASP A 235 -6.34 -12.71 21.37
C ASP A 235 -6.03 -11.29 21.89
N TYR A 236 -6.72 -10.27 21.36
CA TYR A 236 -6.46 -8.86 21.69
C TYR A 236 -7.70 -8.12 22.16
N ALA A 237 -8.74 -8.00 21.33
CA ALA A 237 -9.88 -7.13 21.65
C ALA A 237 -10.69 -7.65 22.86
N ALA A 238 -10.98 -8.96 22.93
CA ALA A 238 -11.72 -9.55 24.03
C ALA A 238 -10.95 -9.55 25.37
N PRO A 239 -9.67 -9.97 25.43
CA PRO A 239 -8.89 -9.89 26.69
C PRO A 239 -8.69 -8.47 27.21
N LEU A 240 -8.66 -7.49 26.32
CA LEU A 240 -8.53 -6.07 26.68
C LEU A 240 -9.87 -5.41 27.02
N GLY A 241 -11.00 -6.13 26.91
CA GLY A 241 -12.33 -5.55 27.14
C GLY A 241 -12.64 -4.39 26.19
N MET A 242 -12.10 -4.41 24.97
CA MET A 242 -12.27 -3.31 24.01
C MET A 242 -13.58 -3.45 23.25
N HIS A 243 -14.70 -3.28 23.96
CA HIS A 243 -16.06 -3.48 23.46
C HIS A 243 -16.33 -2.71 22.16
N GLY A 244 -15.80 -1.48 22.03
CA GLY A 244 -15.93 -0.68 20.80
C GLY A 244 -15.29 -1.33 19.56
N VAL A 245 -14.05 -1.85 19.69
CA VAL A 245 -13.37 -2.54 18.58
C VAL A 245 -14.01 -3.90 18.29
N MET A 246 -14.46 -4.61 19.33
CA MET A 246 -15.20 -5.86 19.18
C MET A 246 -16.51 -5.66 18.40
N LEU A 247 -17.27 -4.60 18.67
CA LEU A 247 -18.49 -4.24 17.94
C LEU A 247 -18.20 -3.92 16.47
N GLU A 248 -17.13 -3.18 16.19
CA GLU A 248 -16.73 -2.88 14.81
C GLU A 248 -16.31 -4.15 14.06
N ILE A 249 -15.55 -5.05 14.70
CA ILE A 249 -15.19 -6.34 14.11
C ILE A 249 -16.43 -7.19 13.84
N LEU A 250 -17.42 -7.21 14.74
CA LEU A 250 -18.69 -7.92 14.52
C LEU A 250 -19.51 -7.29 13.38
N ALA A 251 -19.52 -5.96 13.25
CA ALA A 251 -20.17 -5.30 12.12
C ALA A 251 -19.51 -5.66 10.79
N PHE A 252 -18.17 -5.69 10.77
CA PHE A 252 -17.36 -6.10 9.61
C PHE A 252 -17.65 -7.56 9.21
N THR A 253 -17.68 -8.50 10.16
CA THR A 253 -17.99 -9.91 9.85
C THR A 253 -19.45 -10.15 9.49
N ARG A 254 -20.38 -9.34 10.02
CA ARG A 254 -21.79 -9.36 9.65
C ARG A 254 -22.03 -8.93 8.21
N ALA A 255 -21.29 -7.93 7.71
CA ALA A 255 -21.33 -7.56 6.29
C ALA A 255 -20.93 -8.74 5.38
N GLY A 256 -20.11 -9.66 5.89
CA GLY A 256 -19.75 -10.93 5.24
C GLY A 256 -20.72 -12.11 5.45
N GLY A 257 -21.88 -11.90 6.11
CA GLY A 257 -22.94 -12.92 6.25
C GLY A 257 -23.04 -13.62 7.61
N GLY A 258 -22.29 -13.20 8.64
CA GLY A 258 -22.38 -13.74 10.00
C GLY A 258 -23.59 -13.22 10.79
N ALA A 259 -24.38 -14.11 11.40
CA ALA A 259 -25.51 -13.74 12.25
C ALA A 259 -25.10 -13.74 13.74
N HIS A 260 -24.66 -12.58 14.24
CA HIS A 260 -24.22 -12.36 15.64
C HIS A 260 -25.05 -11.28 16.36
N ALA A 261 -26.36 -11.24 16.11
CA ALA A 261 -27.21 -10.16 16.62
C ALA A 261 -27.33 -10.17 18.16
N ASP A 262 -27.29 -11.34 18.77
CA ASP A 262 -27.39 -11.48 20.23
C ASP A 262 -26.06 -11.17 20.90
N ASP A 263 -24.93 -11.68 20.37
CA ASP A 263 -23.57 -11.32 20.81
C ASP A 263 -23.34 -9.80 20.76
N ALA A 264 -23.82 -9.13 19.71
CA ALA A 264 -23.69 -7.69 19.59
C ALA A 264 -24.52 -6.92 20.64
N ARG A 265 -25.69 -7.42 21.04
CA ARG A 265 -26.52 -6.78 22.07
C ARG A 265 -25.86 -6.88 23.44
N GLU A 266 -25.39 -8.07 23.80
CA GLU A 266 -24.66 -8.28 25.07
C GLU A 266 -23.45 -7.35 25.16
N LEU A 267 -22.69 -7.24 24.08
CA LEU A 267 -21.52 -6.37 23.99
C LEU A 267 -21.87 -4.87 24.08
N TRP A 268 -23.02 -4.46 23.54
CA TRP A 268 -23.54 -3.10 23.70
C TRP A 268 -23.93 -2.81 25.16
N ASP A 269 -24.56 -3.77 25.84
CA ASP A 269 -24.95 -3.63 27.24
C ASP A 269 -23.72 -3.49 28.15
N GLU A 270 -22.67 -4.28 27.90
CA GLU A 270 -21.37 -4.18 28.60
C GLU A 270 -20.70 -2.82 28.36
N ALA A 271 -20.63 -2.36 27.10
CA ALA A 271 -20.04 -1.07 26.75
C ALA A 271 -20.77 0.10 27.42
N LEU A 272 -22.11 0.04 27.47
CA LEU A 272 -22.94 1.06 28.13
C LEU A 272 -22.75 1.05 29.64
N ALA A 273 -22.65 -0.12 30.26
CA ALA A 273 -22.39 -0.26 31.68
C ALA A 273 -21.01 0.30 32.06
N GLU A 274 -19.98 0.00 31.26
CA GLU A 274 -18.63 0.54 31.44
C GLU A 274 -18.62 2.07 31.30
N ALA A 275 -19.21 2.62 30.24
CA ALA A 275 -19.30 4.06 30.03
C ALA A 275 -20.05 4.77 31.16
N TYR A 276 -21.12 4.17 31.67
CA TYR A 276 -21.86 4.69 32.82
C TYR A 276 -20.99 4.71 34.08
N SER A 277 -20.24 3.64 34.34
CA SER A 277 -19.34 3.55 35.48
C SER A 277 -18.20 4.58 35.43
N ALA A 278 -17.61 4.78 34.26
CA ALA A 278 -16.55 5.77 34.03
C ALA A 278 -17.09 7.21 34.19
N ALA A 279 -18.28 7.49 33.66
CA ALA A 279 -18.94 8.78 33.83
C ALA A 279 -19.23 9.08 35.30
N ALA A 280 -19.76 8.10 36.05
CA ALA A 280 -20.01 8.24 37.49
C ALA A 280 -18.72 8.50 38.29
N ALA A 281 -17.62 7.79 37.97
CA ALA A 281 -16.32 8.01 38.59
C ALA A 281 -15.76 9.41 38.31
N SER A 282 -15.90 9.90 37.07
CA SER A 282 -15.46 11.25 36.69
C SER A 282 -16.28 12.36 37.38
N ALA A 283 -17.59 12.18 37.52
CA ALA A 283 -18.46 13.12 38.21
C ALA A 283 -18.19 13.16 39.72
N GLY A 284 -17.91 12.01 40.34
CA GLY A 284 -17.48 11.92 41.73
C GLY A 284 -16.13 12.59 41.99
N ALA A 285 -15.17 12.45 41.07
CA ALA A 285 -13.87 13.11 41.14
C ALA A 285 -13.95 14.64 40.96
N ALA A 286 -14.86 15.13 40.11
CA ALA A 286 -15.10 16.57 39.96
C ALA A 286 -15.78 17.18 41.21
N ALA A 287 -16.69 16.45 41.85
CA ALA A 287 -17.33 16.87 43.09
C ALA A 287 -16.34 16.94 44.26
N SER A 288 -15.39 16.01 44.37
CA SER A 288 -14.36 16.03 45.43
C SER A 288 -13.25 17.05 45.19
N ALA A 289 -13.02 17.50 43.96
CA ALA A 289 -12.05 18.55 43.63
C ALA A 289 -12.59 19.99 43.83
N SER A 290 -13.90 20.15 44.07
CA SER A 290 -14.55 21.46 44.27
C SER A 290 -14.96 21.73 45.72
N ALA A 291 -14.69 20.80 46.65
CA ALA A 291 -14.90 20.90 48.08
C ALA A 291 -13.58 21.15 48.83
#